data_AF-A0A947FCB4-F1
#
_entry.id   AF-A0A947FCB4-F1
#
_cell.length_a   1.000
_cell.length_b   1.000
_cell.length_c   1.000
_cell.angle_alpha   90.00
_cell.angle_beta   90.00
_cell.angle_gamma   90.00
#
_symmetry.space_group_name_H-M   'P 1'
#
loop_
_entity.id
_entity.type
_entity.pdbx_description
1 polymer ?
#
loop_
_entity_poly.entity_id
_entity_poly.type
_entity_poly.pdbx_seq_one_letter_code
_entity_poly.pdbx_strand_id
1 'polypeptide(L)'
;MKGTILSMVPAAWAAPAGGNPSSSIIDMVLGAGAVVKLVLVILVLLSIACWAVIFLKHRLLKKANQESSRFLNLFWNSKNLVTVYRESKKMEDSPLAEVFRVGYMEFGRLTKSGD
;
A
#
# COMPACT_ATOMS: atom_id res chain seq x y z
N MET A 1 -46.44 45.13 -0.96
CA MET A 1 -45.12 45.72 -0.66
C MET A 1 -44.03 44.63 -0.59
N LYS A 2 -43.74 43.96 -1.71
CA LYS A 2 -42.66 42.97 -1.86
C LYS A 2 -42.20 43.09 -3.32
N GLY A 3 -41.08 43.76 -3.61
CA GLY A 3 -40.69 43.95 -5.01
C GLY A 3 -39.41 44.73 -5.29
N THR A 4 -38.83 45.44 -4.31
CA THR A 4 -37.71 46.37 -4.60
C THR A 4 -36.33 45.86 -4.16
N ILE A 5 -36.26 44.80 -3.34
CA ILE A 5 -34.97 44.29 -2.81
C ILE A 5 -34.23 43.31 -3.74
N LEU A 6 -34.80 42.96 -4.91
CA LEU A 6 -34.17 42.00 -5.83
C LEU A 6 -33.30 42.65 -6.93
N SER A 7 -33.37 43.97 -7.14
CA SER A 7 -32.61 44.68 -8.20
C SER A 7 -31.30 45.33 -7.74
N MET A 8 -31.02 45.35 -6.42
CA MET A 8 -29.84 46.04 -5.85
C MET A 8 -28.62 45.13 -5.67
N VAL A 9 -28.71 43.89 -6.16
CA VAL A 9 -27.60 42.95 -6.16
C VAL A 9 -26.64 43.38 -7.30
N PRO A 10 -25.44 43.93 -7.00
CA PRO A 10 -24.58 44.52 -8.03
C PRO A 10 -24.13 43.43 -8.98
N ALA A 11 -24.16 43.65 -10.30
CA ALA A 11 -23.56 42.74 -11.28
C ALA A 11 -22.05 42.48 -11.01
N ALA A 12 -21.44 43.22 -10.09
CA ALA A 12 -20.05 43.06 -9.65
C ALA A 12 -19.75 41.74 -8.89
N TRP A 13 -20.72 41.08 -8.25
CA TRP A 13 -20.49 39.72 -7.71
C TRP A 13 -20.83 38.62 -8.72
N ALA A 14 -21.46 38.96 -9.87
CA ALA A 14 -21.68 37.99 -10.92
C ALA A 14 -20.30 37.56 -11.42
N ALA A 15 -19.85 36.42 -10.91
CA ALA A 15 -18.57 35.84 -11.27
C ALA A 15 -18.48 35.83 -12.79
N PRO A 16 -17.38 36.34 -13.40
CA PRO A 16 -17.22 36.21 -14.83
C PRO A 16 -17.38 34.72 -15.16
N ALA A 17 -18.42 34.38 -15.92
CA ALA A 17 -18.54 33.10 -16.60
C ALA A 17 -17.51 33.08 -17.75
N GLY A 18 -16.24 33.27 -17.39
CA GLY A 18 -15.10 33.47 -18.24
C GLY A 18 -14.15 32.31 -18.06
N GLY A 19 -14.59 31.13 -18.46
CA GLY A 19 -13.75 29.96 -18.58
C GLY A 19 -14.32 29.14 -19.72
N ASN A 20 -13.69 29.19 -20.88
CA ASN A 20 -14.04 28.33 -21.99
C ASN A 20 -13.78 26.89 -21.53
N PRO A 21 -14.80 26.04 -21.29
CA PRO A 21 -14.62 24.71 -20.67
C PRO A 21 -13.91 23.71 -21.61
N SER A 22 -13.45 24.16 -22.78
CA SER A 22 -12.91 23.35 -23.87
C SER A 22 -11.38 23.38 -23.99
N SER A 23 -10.68 24.24 -23.24
CA SER A 23 -9.23 24.09 -23.12
C SER A 23 -8.95 22.91 -22.19
N SER A 24 -8.90 21.72 -22.79
CA SER A 24 -8.68 20.46 -22.09
C SER A 24 -7.45 20.58 -21.17
N ILE A 25 -7.41 19.88 -20.03
CA ILE A 25 -6.25 19.85 -19.11
C ILE A 25 -4.94 19.55 -19.86
N ILE A 26 -5.07 18.75 -20.92
CA ILE A 26 -4.02 18.42 -21.88
C ILE A 26 -3.47 19.69 -22.56
N ASP A 27 -4.31 20.62 -22.99
CA ASP A 27 -3.94 21.87 -23.64
C ASP A 27 -3.14 22.80 -22.71
N MET A 28 -3.52 22.89 -21.42
CA MET A 28 -2.74 23.62 -20.41
C MET A 28 -1.34 23.01 -20.20
N VAL A 29 -1.23 21.68 -20.24
CA VAL A 29 0.06 20.97 -20.15
C VAL A 29 0.89 21.14 -21.44
N LEU A 30 0.26 21.14 -22.62
CA LEU A 30 0.91 21.39 -23.90
C LEU A 30 1.38 22.84 -24.04
N GLY A 31 0.66 23.82 -23.45
CA GLY A 31 1.07 25.22 -23.38
C GLY A 31 2.14 25.51 -22.32
N ALA A 32 2.39 24.59 -21.38
CA ALA A 32 3.36 24.77 -20.32
C ALA A 32 4.82 24.81 -20.84
N GLY A 33 5.67 25.58 -20.15
CA GLY A 33 7.08 25.73 -20.48
C GLY A 33 7.85 24.40 -20.48
N ALA A 34 8.96 24.34 -21.22
CA ALA A 34 9.77 23.13 -21.40
C ALA A 34 10.22 22.49 -20.06
N VAL A 35 10.53 23.32 -19.06
CA VAL A 35 10.92 22.87 -17.71
C VAL A 35 9.76 22.15 -17.01
N VAL A 36 8.54 22.68 -17.10
CA VAL A 36 7.35 22.10 -16.45
C VAL A 36 7.02 20.73 -17.04
N LYS A 37 7.11 20.60 -18.36
CA LYS A 37 6.92 19.32 -19.06
C LYS A 37 7.94 18.25 -18.61
N LEU A 38 9.21 18.64 -18.45
CA LEU A 38 10.26 17.74 -17.97
C LEU A 38 10.00 17.26 -16.54
N VAL A 39 9.62 18.18 -15.64
CA VAL A 39 9.26 17.83 -14.26
C VAL A 39 8.05 16.91 -14.22
N LEU A 40 7.01 17.19 -15.03
CA LEU A 40 5.83 16.34 -15.14
C LEU A 40 6.20 14.90 -15.55
N VAL A 41 7.05 14.73 -16.56
CA VAL A 41 7.51 13.41 -17.01
C VAL A 41 8.26 12.69 -15.88
N ILE A 42 9.18 13.36 -15.19
CA ILE A 42 9.92 12.77 -14.08
C ILE A 42 8.99 12.34 -12.95
N LEU A 43 8.02 13.18 -12.58
CA LEU A 43 7.04 12.87 -11.53
C LEU A 43 6.20 11.64 -11.90
N VAL A 44 5.75 11.53 -13.16
CA VAL A 44 4.98 10.36 -13.62
C VAL A 44 5.83 9.10 -13.56
N LEU A 45 7.08 9.14 -14.05
CA LEU A 45 7.99 8.00 -13.98
C LEU A 45 8.25 7.55 -12.54
N LEU A 46 8.49 8.51 -11.64
CA LEU A 46 8.71 8.23 -10.22
C LEU A 46 7.46 7.64 -9.55
N SER A 47 6.27 8.11 -9.91
CA SER A 47 5.01 7.57 -9.40
C SER A 47 4.81 6.11 -9.82
N ILE A 48 5.06 5.78 -11.09
CA ILE A 48 4.99 4.42 -11.61
C ILE A 48 6.03 3.53 -10.93
N ALA A 49 7.26 4.04 -10.72
CA ALA A 49 8.30 3.31 -9.99
C ALA A 49 7.88 3.00 -8.55
N CYS A 50 7.26 3.96 -7.86
CA CYS A 50 6.72 3.76 -6.51
C CYS A 50 5.64 2.65 -6.50
N TRP A 51 4.71 2.69 -7.48
CA TRP A 51 3.70 1.64 -7.65
C TRP A 51 4.30 0.26 -7.94
N ALA A 52 5.33 0.18 -8.77
CA ALA A 52 6.03 -1.07 -9.05
C ALA A 52 6.68 -1.65 -7.79
N VAL A 53 7.36 -0.81 -6.99
CA VAL A 53 7.97 -1.21 -5.72
C VAL A 53 6.91 -1.69 -4.72
N ILE A 54 5.78 -0.97 -4.61
CA ILE A 54 4.64 -1.38 -3.79
C ILE A 54 4.18 -2.77 -4.21
N PHE A 55 4.00 -3.03 -5.51
CA PHE A 55 3.55 -4.32 -6.01
C PHE A 55 4.55 -5.46 -5.71
N LEU A 56 5.85 -5.22 -5.86
CA LEU A 56 6.91 -6.18 -5.55
C LEU A 56 6.89 -6.57 -4.06
N LYS A 57 6.87 -5.57 -3.16
CA LYS A 57 6.83 -5.84 -1.71
C LYS A 57 5.51 -6.49 -1.29
N HIS A 58 4.40 -6.06 -1.88
CA HIS A 58 3.08 -6.61 -1.57
C HIS A 58 2.98 -8.08 -1.98
N ARG A 59 3.62 -8.48 -3.09
CA ARG A 59 3.70 -9.89 -3.51
C ARG A 59 4.56 -10.74 -2.56
N LEU A 60 5.68 -10.21 -2.08
CA LEU A 60 6.55 -10.88 -1.11
C LEU A 60 5.80 -11.13 0.22
N LEU A 61 5.13 -10.09 0.73
CA LEU A 61 4.33 -10.18 1.96
C LEU A 61 3.12 -11.10 1.80
N LYS A 62 2.45 -11.10 0.63
CA LYS A 62 1.29 -11.97 0.39
C LYS A 62 1.69 -13.45 0.31
N LYS A 63 2.82 -13.77 -0.33
CA LYS A 63 3.34 -15.15 -0.42
C LYS A 63 3.72 -15.68 0.97
N ALA A 64 4.44 -14.85 1.74
CA ALA A 64 4.75 -15.10 3.14
C ALA A 64 3.50 -15.33 4.00
N ASN A 65 2.47 -14.50 3.85
CA ASN A 65 1.26 -14.55 4.66
C ASN A 65 0.38 -15.79 4.36
N GLN A 66 0.34 -16.25 3.10
CA GLN A 66 -0.39 -17.47 2.74
C GLN A 66 0.25 -18.74 3.33
N GLU A 67 1.57 -18.87 3.21
CA GLU A 67 2.33 -19.96 3.85
C GLU A 67 2.19 -19.93 5.37
N SER A 68 2.27 -18.73 5.96
CA SER A 68 2.08 -18.50 7.40
C SER A 68 0.71 -18.97 7.90
N SER A 69 -0.36 -18.66 7.15
CA SER A 69 -1.72 -19.06 7.50
C SER A 69 -1.91 -20.59 7.46
N ARG A 70 -1.24 -21.26 6.51
CA ARG A 70 -1.25 -22.73 6.40
C ARG A 70 -0.53 -23.39 7.57
N PHE A 71 0.64 -22.86 7.93
CA PHE A 71 1.39 -23.31 9.10
C PHE A 71 0.58 -23.13 10.40
N LEU A 72 -0.07 -21.97 10.57
CA LEU A 72 -0.85 -21.66 11.77
C LEU A 72 -2.04 -22.61 11.94
N ASN A 73 -2.70 -23.00 10.84
CA ASN A 73 -3.77 -23.99 10.87
C ASN A 73 -3.24 -25.38 11.28
N LEU A 74 -2.07 -25.77 10.77
CA LEU A 74 -1.38 -27.01 11.17
C LEU A 74 -0.99 -27.01 12.66
N PHE A 75 -0.48 -25.88 13.16
CA PHE A 75 -0.12 -25.69 14.57
C PHE A 75 -1.33 -25.87 15.49
N TRP A 76 -2.45 -25.21 15.16
CA TRP A 76 -3.67 -25.30 15.97
C TRP A 76 -4.35 -26.67 15.93
N ASN A 77 -4.14 -27.48 14.88
CA ASN A 77 -4.74 -28.80 14.73
C ASN A 77 -3.83 -29.95 15.21
N SER A 78 -2.52 -29.71 15.39
CA SER A 78 -1.57 -30.72 15.87
C SER A 78 -1.36 -30.66 17.37
N LYS A 79 -1.67 -31.76 18.07
CA LYS A 79 -1.35 -31.96 19.50
C LYS A 79 0.16 -32.09 19.81
N ASN A 80 1.04 -32.19 18.81
CA ASN A 80 2.48 -32.45 18.98
C ASN A 80 3.34 -31.39 18.27
N LEU A 81 4.03 -30.55 19.06
CA LEU A 81 4.92 -29.49 18.55
C LEU A 81 6.13 -30.04 17.76
N VAL A 82 6.57 -31.27 18.05
CA VAL A 82 7.70 -31.92 17.35
C VAL A 82 7.35 -32.23 15.89
N THR A 83 6.12 -32.68 15.62
CA THR A 83 5.61 -32.89 14.25
C THR A 83 5.46 -31.57 13.50
N VAL A 84 5.02 -30.51 14.18
CA VAL A 84 4.90 -29.16 13.61
C VAL A 84 6.27 -28.58 13.27
N TYR A 85 7.29 -28.83 14.11
CA TYR A 85 8.69 -28.45 13.84
C TYR A 85 9.29 -29.21 12.64
N ARG A 86 8.89 -30.47 12.43
CA ARG A 86 9.39 -31.27 11.30
C ARG A 86 8.75 -30.85 9.98
N GLU A 87 7.48 -30.48 10.00
CA GLU A 87 6.76 -29.96 8.83
C GLU A 87 7.15 -28.49 8.52
N SER A 88 7.46 -27.67 9.53
CA SER A 88 8.00 -26.33 9.29
C SER A 88 9.36 -26.34 8.61
N LYS A 89 10.18 -27.37 8.88
CA LYS A 89 11.48 -27.58 8.24
C LYS A 89 11.39 -27.92 6.74
N LYS A 90 10.22 -28.35 6.25
CA LYS A 90 9.94 -28.55 4.81
C LYS A 90 9.45 -27.27 4.11
N MET A 91 9.07 -26.25 4.87
CA MET A 91 8.53 -24.98 4.39
C MET A 91 9.56 -23.87 4.61
N GLU A 92 10.68 -23.93 3.86
CA GLU A 92 11.84 -23.03 3.99
C GLU A 92 11.57 -21.57 3.54
N ASP A 93 10.45 -21.27 2.89
CA ASP A 93 10.17 -19.96 2.28
C ASP A 93 9.24 -19.07 3.15
N SER A 94 8.82 -19.55 4.33
CA SER A 94 7.82 -18.85 5.17
C SER A 94 8.45 -18.09 6.33
N PRO A 95 8.32 -16.75 6.40
CA PRO A 95 8.89 -15.97 7.51
C PRO A 95 8.26 -16.31 8.86
N LEU A 96 7.04 -16.86 8.91
CA LEU A 96 6.45 -17.31 10.17
C LEU A 96 7.06 -18.63 10.67
N ALA A 97 7.46 -19.53 9.76
CA ALA A 97 8.18 -20.75 10.12
C ALA A 97 9.56 -20.41 10.70
N GLU A 98 10.22 -19.37 10.18
CA GLU A 98 11.49 -18.86 10.69
C GLU A 98 11.35 -18.29 12.11
N VAL A 99 10.35 -17.43 12.37
CA VAL A 99 10.06 -16.90 13.71
C VAL A 99 9.74 -18.03 14.71
N PHE A 100 8.93 -19.02 14.30
CA PHE A 100 8.62 -20.18 15.14
C PHE A 100 9.86 -21.02 15.46
N ARG A 101 10.77 -21.21 14.49
CA ARG A 101 12.00 -21.99 14.68
C ARG A 101 12.95 -21.32 15.67
N VAL A 102 13.08 -19.99 15.58
CA VAL A 102 13.87 -19.20 16.53
C VAL A 102 13.25 -19.28 17.93
N GLY A 103 11.94 -19.11 18.06
CA GLY A 103 11.24 -19.23 19.34
C GLY A 103 11.32 -20.62 19.98
N TYR A 104 11.22 -21.68 19.18
CA TYR A 104 11.29 -23.07 19.67
C TYR A 104 12.72 -23.46 20.10
N MET A 105 13.74 -23.00 19.37
CA MET A 105 15.14 -23.18 19.79
C MET A 105 15.41 -22.46 21.12
N GLU A 106 14.89 -21.25 21.27
CA GLU A 106 15.08 -20.46 22.48
C GLU A 106 14.35 -21.09 23.67
N PHE A 107 13.14 -21.60 23.48
CA PHE A 107 12.41 -22.36 24.51
C PHE A 107 13.21 -23.59 24.97
N GLY A 108 13.77 -24.36 24.03
CA GLY A 108 14.62 -25.52 24.34
C GLY A 108 15.90 -25.13 25.09
N ARG A 109 16.46 -23.95 24.80
CA ARG A 109 17.63 -23.41 25.51
C ARG A 109 17.27 -23.04 26.95
N LEU A 110 16.13 -22.41 27.17
CA LEU A 110 15.66 -22.04 28.51
C LEU A 110 15.33 -23.25 29.37
N THR A 111 14.75 -24.31 28.79
CA THR A 111 14.49 -25.56 29.53
C THR A 111 15.78 -26.28 29.89
N LYS A 112 16.82 -26.21 29.05
CA LYS A 112 18.11 -26.86 29.32
C LYS A 112 19.03 -26.07 30.26
N SER A 113 18.80 -24.77 30.43
CA SER A 113 19.51 -23.92 31.39
C SER A 113 18.81 -23.78 32.74
N GLY A 114 17.64 -24.40 32.92
CA GLY A 114 16.86 -24.39 34.16
C GLY A 114 17.16 -25.56 35.12
N ASP A 115 18.04 -26.49 34.73
CA ASP A 115 18.67 -27.52 35.55
C ASP A 115 20.16 -27.15 35.77
#